data_AF-A0A396HVU3-F1
#
_entry.id   AF-A0A396HVU3-F1
#
_cell.length_a   1.000
_cell.length_b   1.000
_cell.length_c   1.000
_cell.angle_alpha   90.00
_cell.angle_beta   90.00
_cell.angle_gamma   90.00
#
_symmetry.space_group_name_H-M   'P 1'
#
loop_
_entity.id
_entity.type
_entity.pdbx_description
1 polymer ?
#
loop_
_entity_poly.entity_id
_entity_poly.type
_entity_poly.pdbx_seq_one_letter_code
_entity_poly.pdbx_strand_id
1 'polypeptide(L)'
;MMDLKAQFDGPAQAYVVEARLDKGRGPLVTTIVKVVCGQHAVEGSQWGKIRSTKDAAGRLTQRATPAMPVEIEGIRGLPMAGDDVIVVHSEERAKFLDMCMAHMTCVYELHVRRGKFAAKSPLVTLCIKL
;
A
#
# COMPACT_ATOMS: atom_id res chain seq x y z
N MET A 1 9.63 16.22 -25.26
CA MET A 1 10.01 16.28 -23.83
C MET A 1 8.76 16.02 -23.00
N MET A 2 8.85 15.26 -21.92
CA MET A 2 7.73 14.99 -21.02
C MET A 2 7.86 15.90 -19.78
N ASP A 3 6.87 16.75 -19.52
CA ASP A 3 6.80 17.60 -18.32
C ASP A 3 6.30 16.80 -17.10
N LEU A 4 7.22 16.06 -16.47
CA LEU A 4 6.91 15.29 -15.26
C LEU A 4 6.76 16.22 -14.05
N LYS A 5 5.61 16.14 -13.38
CA LYS A 5 5.32 16.83 -12.12
C LYS A 5 5.13 15.81 -11.01
N ALA A 6 5.80 16.02 -9.88
CA ALA A 6 5.62 15.21 -8.67
C ALA A 6 5.03 16.07 -7.56
N GLN A 7 4.11 15.50 -6.80
CA GLN A 7 3.58 16.11 -5.57
C GLN A 7 4.42 15.63 -4.38
N PHE A 8 4.77 16.53 -3.49
CA PHE A 8 5.54 16.24 -2.28
C PHE A 8 4.69 16.26 -1.02
N ASP A 9 3.47 16.75 -1.17
CA ASP A 9 2.48 17.06 -0.15
C ASP A 9 1.18 16.27 -0.40
N GLY A 10 0.66 15.62 0.64
CA GLY A 10 -0.55 14.82 0.56
C GLY A 10 -0.48 13.52 1.36
N PRO A 11 -1.53 12.69 1.29
CA PRO A 11 -1.50 11.36 1.90
C PRO A 11 -0.40 10.53 1.23
N ALA A 12 0.45 9.92 2.05
CA ALA A 12 1.57 9.14 1.57
C ALA A 12 1.06 7.87 0.86
N GLN A 13 1.45 7.75 -0.40
CA GLN A 13 1.05 6.67 -1.30
C GLN A 13 2.29 6.09 -1.98
N ALA A 14 2.26 4.80 -2.23
CA ALA A 14 3.34 4.10 -2.91
C ALA A 14 2.78 2.89 -3.69
N TYR A 15 3.53 2.43 -4.69
CA TYR A 15 3.14 1.30 -5.54
C TYR A 15 4.08 0.12 -5.35
N VAL A 16 3.52 -1.07 -5.14
CA VAL A 16 4.30 -2.28 -4.99
C VAL A 16 4.85 -2.71 -6.34
N VAL A 17 6.17 -2.81 -6.42
CA VAL A 17 6.84 -3.37 -7.60
C VAL A 17 7.01 -4.86 -7.41
N GLU A 18 7.57 -5.26 -6.26
CA GLU A 18 7.85 -6.66 -5.94
C GLU A 18 7.70 -6.92 -4.46
N ALA A 19 7.34 -8.15 -4.12
CA ALA A 19 7.26 -8.62 -2.75
C ALA A 19 7.93 -9.99 -2.64
N ARG A 20 8.79 -10.16 -1.64
CA ARG A 20 9.55 -11.40 -1.39
C ARG A 20 9.56 -11.72 0.11
N LEU A 21 9.74 -12.99 0.45
CA LEU A 21 9.84 -13.43 1.84
C LEU A 21 11.25 -13.91 2.15
N ASP A 22 11.94 -13.19 3.02
CA ASP A 22 13.32 -13.51 3.41
C ASP A 22 13.40 -14.20 4.77
N LYS A 23 14.17 -15.29 4.81
CA LYS A 23 14.39 -16.09 6.02
C LYS A 23 15.24 -15.29 7.02
N GLY A 24 14.56 -14.64 7.96
CA GLY A 24 15.17 -13.87 9.06
C GLY A 24 14.79 -12.39 9.08
N ARG A 25 14.42 -11.81 7.93
CA ARG A 25 13.89 -10.44 7.86
C ARG A 25 12.37 -10.38 7.83
N GLY A 26 11.72 -11.47 7.42
CA GLY A 26 10.29 -11.49 7.17
C GLY A 26 9.99 -11.01 5.74
N PRO A 27 8.76 -10.57 5.48
CA PRO A 27 8.39 -10.07 4.16
C PRO A 27 9.11 -8.75 3.87
N LEU A 28 9.75 -8.73 2.70
CA LEU A 28 10.38 -7.58 2.08
C LEU A 28 9.53 -7.13 0.91
N VAL A 29 9.31 -5.82 0.82
CA VAL A 29 8.51 -5.24 -0.23
C VAL A 29 9.29 -4.11 -0.87
N THR A 30 9.45 -4.17 -2.18
CA THR A 30 10.06 -3.12 -2.98
C THR A 30 8.95 -2.26 -3.55
N THR A 31 8.96 -0.98 -3.18
CA THR A 31 7.87 -0.05 -3.47
C THR A 31 8.43 1.22 -4.10
N ILE A 32 7.71 1.80 -5.06
CA ILE A 32 8.02 3.13 -5.60
C ILE A 32 7.14 4.16 -4.90
N VAL A 33 7.77 5.13 -4.25
CA VAL A 33 7.04 6.16 -3.49
C VAL A 33 6.51 7.24 -4.41
N LYS A 34 5.22 7.58 -4.25
CA LYS A 34 4.59 8.70 -4.93
C LYS A 34 4.61 9.96 -4.07
N VAL A 35 4.28 9.82 -2.80
CA VAL A 35 4.25 10.91 -1.80
C VAL A 35 4.81 10.40 -0.49
N VAL A 36 5.63 11.21 0.18
CA VAL A 36 6.43 10.83 1.34
C VAL A 36 5.61 10.97 2.62
N CYS A 37 5.77 10.02 3.54
CA CYS A 37 5.71 10.13 5.02
C CYS A 37 4.79 9.11 5.69
N GLY A 38 5.37 8.33 6.61
CA GLY A 38 4.64 7.69 7.70
C GLY A 38 5.38 6.50 8.30
N GLN A 39 4.80 5.93 9.35
CA GLN A 39 5.40 4.85 10.15
C GLN A 39 4.61 3.54 10.02
N HIS A 40 3.38 3.60 9.52
CA HIS A 40 2.48 2.46 9.38
C HIS A 40 2.01 2.39 7.94
N ALA A 41 2.16 1.23 7.30
CA ALA A 41 1.72 1.01 5.93
C ALA A 41 0.54 0.04 5.93
N VAL A 42 -0.48 0.39 5.14
CA VAL A 42 -1.61 -0.46 4.79
C VAL A 42 -1.44 -0.79 3.32
N GLU A 43 -1.58 -2.06 2.99
CA GLU A 43 -1.31 -2.57 1.66
C GLU A 43 -2.37 -3.61 1.33
N GLY A 44 -3.31 -3.22 0.46
CA GLY A 44 -4.47 -4.05 0.13
C GLY A 44 -5.25 -4.53 1.36
N SER A 45 -5.17 -5.82 1.64
CA SER A 45 -5.84 -6.53 2.74
C SER A 45 -4.91 -6.89 3.91
N GLN A 46 -3.75 -6.23 3.99
CA GLN A 46 -2.78 -6.47 5.03
C GLN A 46 -2.23 -5.14 5.54
N TRP A 47 -2.02 -5.04 6.84
CA TRP A 47 -1.39 -3.87 7.46
C TRP A 47 -0.15 -4.28 8.25
N GLY A 48 0.78 -3.36 8.34
CA GLY A 48 2.00 -3.57 9.11
C GLY A 48 2.64 -2.27 9.58
N LYS A 49 3.53 -2.41 10.55
CA LYS A 49 4.38 -1.32 11.00
C LYS A 49 5.69 -1.40 10.25
N ILE A 50 6.11 -0.28 9.65
CA ILE A 50 7.39 -0.21 8.97
C ILE A 50 8.48 -0.33 10.04
N ARG A 51 9.28 -1.39 9.98
CA ARG A 51 10.43 -1.57 10.88
C ARG A 51 11.63 -0.81 10.36
N SER A 52 11.83 -0.84 9.05
CA SER A 52 13.00 -0.27 8.39
C SER A 52 12.68 0.02 6.93
N THR A 53 13.30 1.07 6.40
CA THR A 53 13.23 1.45 5.00
C THR A 53 14.64 1.60 4.45
N LYS A 54 14.91 0.96 3.32
CA LYS A 54 16.19 1.00 2.62
C LYS A 54 16.05 1.55 1.22
N ASP A 55 17.06 2.30 0.81
CA ASP A 55 17.29 2.71 -0.57
C ASP A 55 17.73 1.49 -1.42
N ALA A 56 17.59 1.56 -2.75
CA ALA A 56 18.16 0.61 -3.70
C ALA A 56 19.67 0.32 -3.50
N ALA A 57 20.44 1.25 -2.92
CA ALA A 57 21.83 1.03 -2.52
C ALA A 57 21.99 0.32 -1.15
N GLY A 58 20.90 -0.12 -0.53
CA GLY A 58 20.86 -0.81 0.76
C GLY A 58 21.04 0.10 1.98
N ARG A 59 21.05 1.43 1.80
CA ARG A 59 21.23 2.41 2.88
C ARG A 59 19.92 2.69 3.60
N LEU A 60 19.97 2.74 4.93
CA LEU A 60 18.82 3.11 5.75
C LEU A 60 18.42 4.55 5.48
N THR A 61 17.18 4.75 5.05
CA THR A 61 16.67 6.06 4.65
C THR A 61 15.38 6.35 5.41
N GLN A 62 15.33 7.48 6.13
CA GLN A 62 14.13 7.89 6.86
C GLN A 62 13.11 8.63 6.00
N ARG A 63 13.53 9.12 4.81
CA ARG A 63 12.69 9.88 3.88
C ARG A 63 12.96 9.42 2.46
N ALA A 64 11.99 8.75 1.85
CA ALA A 64 11.99 8.50 0.41
C ALA A 64 11.59 9.79 -0.32
N THR A 65 12.08 10.02 -1.53
CA THR A 65 11.53 11.06 -2.43
C THR A 65 10.55 10.44 -3.41
N PRO A 66 9.63 11.22 -4.02
CA PRO A 66 8.82 10.73 -5.13
C PRO A 66 9.69 10.10 -6.23
N ALA A 67 9.21 9.02 -6.83
CA ALA A 67 9.91 8.20 -7.83
C ALA A 67 11.16 7.45 -7.32
N MET A 68 11.51 7.55 -6.03
CA MET A 68 12.58 6.75 -5.46
C MET A 68 12.07 5.34 -5.14
N PRO A 69 12.76 4.28 -5.58
CA PRO A 69 12.49 2.93 -5.12
C PRO A 69 13.02 2.75 -3.69
N VAL A 70 12.20 2.15 -2.84
CA VAL A 70 12.54 1.84 -1.47
C VAL A 70 12.09 0.43 -1.09
N GLU A 71 12.93 -0.25 -0.33
CA GLU A 71 12.63 -1.54 0.28
C GLU A 71 12.09 -1.31 1.69
N ILE A 72 10.92 -1.86 1.96
CA ILE A 72 10.22 -1.78 3.24
C ILE A 72 10.25 -3.15 3.90
N GLU A 73 10.62 -3.17 5.18
CA GLU A 73 10.62 -4.36 6.03
C GLU A 73 9.60 -4.22 7.17
N GLY A 74 8.95 -5.33 7.56
CA GLY A 74 8.11 -5.38 8.77
C GLY A 74 6.60 -5.41 8.53
N ILE A 75 6.17 -5.56 7.28
CA ILE A 75 4.76 -5.80 6.94
C ILE A 75 4.34 -7.18 7.48
N ARG A 76 3.08 -7.36 7.90
CA ARG A 76 2.66 -8.62 8.55
C ARG A 76 2.45 -9.78 7.58
N GLY A 77 2.35 -9.51 6.30
CA GLY A 77 2.46 -10.56 5.29
C GLY A 77 2.81 -9.99 3.93
N LEU A 78 2.60 -10.82 2.92
CA LEU A 78 3.14 -10.58 1.59
C LEU A 78 2.05 -9.97 0.68
N PRO A 79 2.26 -8.76 0.17
CA PRO A 79 1.36 -8.14 -0.79
C PRO A 79 1.59 -8.67 -2.20
N MET A 80 0.68 -8.31 -3.11
CA MET A 80 0.85 -8.62 -4.53
C MET A 80 1.54 -7.46 -5.26
N ALA A 81 2.34 -7.81 -6.26
CA ALA A 81 2.92 -6.83 -7.15
C ALA A 81 1.80 -6.08 -7.90
N GLY A 82 1.89 -4.75 -7.94
CA GLY A 82 0.87 -3.88 -8.53
C GLY A 82 -0.18 -3.35 -7.55
N ASP A 83 -0.13 -3.74 -6.28
CA ASP A 83 -1.03 -3.19 -5.26
C ASP A 83 -0.65 -1.75 -4.88
N ASP A 84 -1.66 -1.01 -4.40
CA ASP A 84 -1.48 0.31 -3.80
C ASP A 84 -1.16 0.19 -2.31
N VAL A 85 -0.12 0.92 -1.88
CA VAL A 85 0.26 1.07 -0.48
C VAL A 85 -0.18 2.44 -0.01
N ILE A 86 -1.00 2.46 1.04
CA ILE A 86 -1.43 3.67 1.74
C ILE A 86 -0.70 3.73 3.07
N VAL A 87 0.10 4.78 3.26
CA VAL A 87 0.83 4.98 4.50
C VAL A 87 -0.02 5.87 5.42
N VAL A 88 -0.24 5.41 6.64
CA VAL A 88 -1.03 6.08 7.67
C VAL A 88 -0.19 6.39 8.91
N HIS A 89 -0.61 7.41 9.65
CA HIS A 89 0.10 7.83 10.87
C HIS A 89 -0.38 7.09 12.13
N SER A 90 -1.60 6.56 12.15
CA SER A 90 -2.21 5.89 13.31
C SER A 90 -2.46 4.41 13.07
N GLU A 91 -2.15 3.58 14.08
CA GLU A 91 -2.41 2.14 14.06
C GLU A 91 -3.91 1.81 14.03
N GLU A 92 -4.75 2.60 14.72
CA GLU A 92 -6.20 2.41 14.72
C GLU A 92 -6.78 2.59 13.32
N ARG A 93 -6.29 3.60 12.60
CA ARG A 93 -6.70 3.86 11.22
C ARG A 93 -6.19 2.78 10.27
N ALA A 94 -4.99 2.25 10.51
CA ALA A 94 -4.46 1.12 9.75
C ALA A 94 -5.36 -0.11 9.88
N LYS A 95 -5.73 -0.47 11.12
CA LYS A 95 -6.64 -1.59 11.40
C LYS A 95 -8.04 -1.38 10.83
N PHE A 96 -8.56 -0.15 10.94
CA PHE A 96 -9.87 0.18 10.39
C PHE A 96 -9.90 0.03 8.86
N LEU A 97 -8.89 0.56 8.17
CA LEU A 97 -8.75 0.44 6.72
C LEU A 97 -8.57 -1.03 6.30
N ASP A 98 -7.70 -1.78 6.98
CA ASP A 98 -7.51 -3.21 6.74
C ASP A 98 -8.83 -3.99 6.82
N MET A 99 -9.58 -3.80 7.91
CA MET A 99 -10.87 -4.43 8.10
C MET A 99 -11.87 -4.05 7.00
N CYS A 100 -11.90 -2.77 6.61
CA CYS A 100 -12.80 -2.29 5.57
C CYS A 100 -12.44 -2.85 4.20
N MET A 101 -11.14 -2.90 3.86
CA MET A 101 -10.64 -3.43 2.59
C MET A 101 -10.88 -4.94 2.49
N ALA A 102 -10.63 -5.71 3.57
CA ALA A 102 -10.93 -7.13 3.60
C ALA A 102 -12.43 -7.41 3.36
N HIS A 103 -13.30 -6.60 3.98
CA HIS A 103 -14.75 -6.70 3.76
C HIS A 103 -15.12 -6.33 2.31
N MET A 104 -14.54 -5.27 1.77
CA MET A 104 -14.82 -4.81 0.40
C MET A 104 -14.36 -5.81 -0.66
N THR A 105 -13.18 -6.41 -0.51
CA THR A 105 -12.69 -7.48 -1.40
C THR A 105 -13.59 -8.72 -1.34
N CYS A 106 -14.03 -9.12 -0.15
CA CYS A 106 -14.98 -10.23 0.03
C CYS A 106 -16.31 -9.95 -0.68
N VAL A 107 -16.86 -8.74 -0.52
CA VAL A 107 -18.10 -8.32 -1.19
C VAL A 107 -17.91 -8.32 -2.71
N TYR A 108 -16.81 -7.76 -3.22
CA TYR A 108 -16.48 -7.77 -4.64
C TYR A 108 -16.45 -9.20 -5.21
N GLU A 109 -15.70 -10.14 -4.60
CA GLU A 109 -15.60 -11.52 -5.10
C GLU A 109 -16.95 -12.24 -5.09
N LEU A 110 -17.76 -12.04 -4.03
CA LEU A 110 -19.11 -12.60 -3.94
C LEU A 110 -20.02 -12.06 -5.05
N HIS A 111 -19.88 -10.79 -5.44
CA HIS A 111 -20.66 -10.18 -6.51
C HIS A 111 -20.19 -10.63 -7.90
N VAL A 112 -18.87 -10.78 -8.12
CA VAL A 112 -18.31 -11.33 -9.37
C VAL A 112 -18.76 -12.77 -9.57
N ARG A 113 -18.63 -13.64 -8.55
CA ARG A 113 -19.05 -15.05 -8.63
C ARG A 113 -20.55 -15.24 -8.85
N ARG A 114 -21.37 -14.28 -8.41
CA ARG A 114 -22.83 -14.29 -8.62
C ARG A 114 -23.26 -13.71 -9.97
N GLY A 115 -22.34 -13.30 -10.84
CA GLY A 115 -22.64 -12.76 -12.17
C GLY A 115 -23.45 -11.45 -12.14
N LYS A 116 -23.56 -10.79 -10.98
CA LYS A 116 -24.35 -9.57 -10.78
C LYS A 116 -23.42 -8.35 -10.75
N PHE A 117 -22.61 -8.15 -11.79
CA PHE A 117 -21.87 -6.90 -11.95
C PHE A 117 -22.63 -5.97 -12.91
N ALA A 118 -23.55 -5.19 -12.35
CA ALA A 118 -23.91 -3.91 -12.94
C ALA A 118 -22.91 -2.87 -12.42
N ALA A 119 -22.08 -2.31 -13.30
CA ALA A 119 -20.95 -1.42 -13.03
C ALA A 119 -21.29 -0.05 -12.41
N LYS A 120 -22.33 0.04 -11.55
CA LYS A 120 -22.88 1.28 -10.99
C LYS A 120 -23.33 1.15 -9.53
N SER A 121 -22.74 0.27 -8.72
CA SER A 121 -23.05 0.25 -7.28
C SER A 121 -22.33 1.41 -6.57
N PRO A 122 -23.08 2.38 -6.00
CA PRO A 122 -22.49 3.58 -5.39
C PRO A 122 -21.66 3.29 -4.13
N LEU A 123 -21.91 2.14 -3.48
CA LEU A 123 -21.21 1.72 -2.26
C LEU A 123 -19.72 1.43 -2.50
N VAL A 124 -19.35 0.85 -3.64
CA VAL A 124 -17.94 0.52 -3.94
C VAL A 124 -17.14 1.79 -4.26
N THR A 125 -17.78 2.77 -4.91
CA THR A 125 -17.12 4.05 -5.22
C THR A 125 -16.93 4.94 -4.00
N LEU A 126 -17.82 4.84 -3.00
CA LEU A 126 -17.74 5.66 -1.79
C LEU A 126 -16.63 5.19 -0.83
N CYS A 127 -16.41 3.87 -0.71
CA CYS A 127 -15.35 3.33 0.15
C CYS A 127 -13.93 3.56 -0.37
N ILE A 128 -13.73 3.70 -1.69
CA ILE A 128 -12.40 3.96 -2.28
C ILE A 128 -12.00 5.45 -2.17
N LYS A 129 -12.97 6.34 -1.86
CA LYS A 129 -12.77 7.80 -1.81
C LYS A 129 -12.73 8.39 -0.39
N LEU A 130 -12.86 7.57 0.65
CA LEU A 130 -12.76 7.95 2.07
C LEU A 130 -11.37 7.62 2.63
#